data_AF-A0A1J5UMB4-F1
#
_entry.id   AF-A0A1J5UMB4-F1
#
_cell.length_a   1.000
_cell.length_b   1.000
_cell.length_c   1.000
_cell.angle_alpha   90.00
_cell.angle_beta   90.00
_cell.angle_gamma   90.00
#
_symmetry.space_group_name_H-M   'P 1'
#
loop_
_entity.id
_entity.type
_entity.pdbx_description
1 polymer ?
#
loop_
_entity_poly.entity_id
_entity_poly.type
_entity_poly.pdbx_seq_one_letter_code
_entity_poly.pdbx_strand_id
1 'polypeptide(L)'
;MRFVAFIAHGYKGYGLEQADLIQEGTIGLMKAVKRFNPNKNVRLASYAVYWIRAEIHEFIFKNWKIVKVATTKSQRKLFFKLKKAKSHIYTSLSAEQAEEIANELGVRPKDVLEMESRLQFNDVAFEATDSDEENTFAPERYLTDANAQTPEQLLLSNDTRKNQQQQLYKALSALDERSLDILQSRYLKEEKTTLHTLADKYDVSAERIRQLENKAMQKLKSLLKEQV
;
A
#
# COMPACT_ATOMS: atom_id res chain seq x y z
N MET A 1 14.23 -38.84 9.83
CA MET A 1 13.68 -37.81 8.92
C MET A 1 12.52 -38.26 8.03
N ARG A 2 12.35 -39.56 7.70
CA ARG A 2 11.28 -40.06 6.81
C ARG A 2 9.86 -39.59 7.17
N PHE A 3 9.54 -39.52 8.47
CA PHE A 3 8.22 -39.06 8.94
C PHE A 3 7.94 -37.59 8.63
N VAL A 4 8.94 -36.72 8.80
CA VAL A 4 8.83 -35.29 8.48
C VAL A 4 8.68 -35.10 6.97
N ALA A 5 9.48 -35.82 6.18
CA ALA A 5 9.40 -35.79 4.72
C ALA A 5 8.02 -36.19 4.20
N PHE A 6 7.40 -37.23 4.79
CA PHE A 6 6.04 -37.64 4.45
C PHE A 6 5.02 -36.53 4.73
N ILE A 7 5.11 -35.83 5.88
CA ILE A 7 4.22 -34.72 6.20
C ILE A 7 4.46 -33.53 5.27
N ALA A 8 5.71 -33.16 5.02
CA ALA A 8 6.09 -32.04 4.16
C ALA A 8 5.65 -32.24 2.70
N HIS A 9 5.57 -33.48 2.22
CA HIS A 9 5.10 -33.79 0.87
C HIS A 9 3.64 -33.38 0.64
N GLY A 10 2.80 -33.37 1.69
CA GLY A 10 1.42 -32.88 1.62
C GLY A 10 1.31 -31.37 1.34
N TYR A 11 2.41 -30.64 1.39
CA TYR A 11 2.51 -29.20 1.11
C TYR A 11 3.22 -28.92 -0.23
N LYS A 12 3.25 -29.89 -1.14
CA LYS A 12 3.66 -29.65 -2.52
C LYS A 12 2.65 -28.73 -3.21
N GLY A 13 3.12 -27.84 -4.09
CA GLY A 13 2.26 -26.91 -4.85
C GLY A 13 2.13 -25.51 -4.25
N TYR A 14 2.90 -25.17 -3.21
CA TYR A 14 3.06 -23.78 -2.74
C TYR A 14 4.19 -23.02 -3.45
N GLY A 15 4.86 -23.62 -4.43
CA GLY A 15 5.99 -22.96 -5.13
C GLY A 15 7.25 -22.82 -4.28
N LEU A 16 7.27 -23.45 -3.10
CA LEU A 16 8.42 -23.47 -2.19
C LEU A 16 9.23 -24.75 -2.38
N GLU A 17 10.53 -24.67 -2.13
CA GLU A 17 11.41 -25.81 -2.26
C GLU A 17 11.07 -26.89 -1.22
N GLN A 18 10.97 -28.14 -1.68
CA GLN A 18 10.59 -29.25 -0.81
C GLN A 18 11.62 -29.49 0.29
N ALA A 19 12.90 -29.23 0.03
CA ALA A 19 13.98 -29.32 1.00
C ALA A 19 13.73 -28.37 2.17
N ASP A 20 13.37 -27.11 1.90
CA ASP A 20 13.09 -26.11 2.93
C ASP A 20 11.91 -26.52 3.81
N LEU A 21 10.82 -27.02 3.22
CA LEU A 21 9.67 -27.52 3.98
C LEU A 21 10.05 -28.69 4.90
N ILE A 22 10.97 -29.55 4.48
CA ILE A 22 11.48 -30.66 5.30
C ILE A 22 12.34 -30.12 6.44
N GLN A 23 13.17 -29.11 6.19
CA GLN A 23 14.03 -28.48 7.20
C GLN A 23 13.19 -27.79 8.28
N GLU A 24 12.19 -27.02 7.89
CA GLU A 24 11.25 -26.36 8.81
C GLU A 24 10.40 -27.37 9.59
N GLY A 25 9.94 -28.42 8.91
CA GLY A 25 9.28 -29.54 9.58
C GLY A 25 10.20 -30.24 10.59
N THR A 26 11.49 -30.31 10.33
CA THR A 26 12.50 -30.89 11.24
C THR A 26 12.67 -30.01 12.48
N ILE A 27 12.66 -28.69 12.33
CA ILE A 27 12.61 -27.73 13.44
C ILE A 27 11.36 -27.97 14.29
N GLY A 28 10.21 -28.19 13.66
CA GLY A 28 8.97 -28.55 14.35
C GLY A 28 9.08 -29.86 15.14
N LEU A 29 9.70 -30.89 14.55
CA LEU A 29 9.97 -32.15 15.26
C LEU A 29 10.87 -31.95 16.48
N MET A 30 11.95 -31.16 16.36
CA MET A 30 12.83 -30.84 17.49
C MET A 30 12.07 -30.14 18.63
N LYS A 31 11.20 -29.18 18.30
CA LYS A 31 10.32 -28.49 19.27
C LYS A 31 9.36 -29.47 19.96
N ALA A 32 8.79 -30.41 19.21
CA ALA A 32 7.91 -31.44 19.76
C ALA A 32 8.64 -32.37 20.73
N VAL A 33 9.82 -32.87 20.36
CA VAL A 33 10.61 -33.78 21.20
C VAL A 33 10.99 -33.11 22.52
N LYS A 34 11.41 -31.83 22.50
CA LYS A 34 11.73 -31.07 23.71
C LYS A 34 10.56 -30.90 24.69
N ARG A 35 9.32 -30.87 24.18
CA ARG A 35 8.10 -30.62 24.98
C ARG A 35 7.26 -31.87 25.22
N PHE A 36 7.68 -33.02 24.70
CA PHE A 36 6.93 -34.26 24.80
C PHE A 36 7.03 -34.83 26.23
N ASN A 37 5.88 -35.25 26.76
CA ASN A 37 5.82 -35.94 28.05
C ASN A 37 5.41 -37.41 27.82
N PRO A 38 6.31 -38.38 28.02
CA PRO A 38 6.02 -39.81 27.82
C PRO A 38 4.89 -40.34 28.72
N ASN A 39 4.64 -39.72 29.88
CA ASN A 39 3.65 -40.18 30.85
C ASN A 39 2.20 -39.95 30.38
N LYS A 40 1.98 -39.19 29.30
CA LYS A 40 0.64 -38.86 28.78
C LYS A 40 0.00 -39.93 27.89
N ASN A 41 0.57 -41.14 27.80
CA ASN A 41 0.05 -42.29 27.04
C ASN A 41 -0.35 -41.97 25.58
N VAL A 42 0.36 -41.03 24.93
CA VAL A 42 0.20 -40.66 23.52
C VAL A 42 1.51 -40.91 22.79
N ARG A 43 1.44 -41.44 21.56
CA ARG A 43 2.62 -41.67 20.73
C ARG A 43 3.30 -40.35 20.37
N LEU A 44 4.63 -40.29 20.49
CA LEU A 44 5.42 -39.11 20.10
C LEU A 44 5.11 -38.64 18.68
N ALA A 45 4.95 -39.58 17.73
CA ALA A 45 4.60 -39.26 16.35
C ALA A 45 3.30 -38.44 16.26
N SER A 46 2.24 -38.87 16.97
CA SER A 46 0.95 -38.18 17.01
C SER A 46 1.06 -36.77 17.59
N TYR A 47 1.88 -36.60 18.64
CA TYR A 47 2.15 -35.28 19.22
C TYR A 47 2.95 -34.38 18.27
N ALA A 48 3.98 -34.93 17.62
CA ALA A 48 4.88 -34.21 16.74
C ALA A 48 4.20 -33.68 15.48
N VAL A 49 3.15 -34.34 14.96
CA VAL A 49 2.41 -33.87 13.77
C VAL A 49 1.98 -32.42 13.92
N TYR A 50 1.46 -32.02 15.07
CA TYR A 50 0.96 -30.65 15.28
C TYR A 50 2.08 -29.61 15.19
N TRP A 51 3.22 -29.90 15.80
CA TRP A 51 4.40 -29.02 15.76
C TRP A 51 5.02 -28.95 14.37
N ILE A 52 5.15 -30.09 13.69
CA ILE A 52 5.68 -30.17 12.33
C ILE A 52 4.81 -29.33 11.39
N ARG A 53 3.47 -29.52 11.43
CA ARG A 53 2.54 -28.74 10.59
C ARG A 53 2.56 -27.26 10.93
N ALA A 54 2.66 -26.90 12.21
CA ALA A 54 2.69 -25.50 12.63
C ALA A 54 3.91 -24.76 12.08
N GLU A 55 5.10 -25.35 12.16
CA GLU A 55 6.32 -24.73 11.60
C GLU A 55 6.27 -24.64 10.08
N ILE A 56 5.83 -25.71 9.40
CA ILE A 56 5.66 -25.69 7.93
C ILE A 56 4.66 -24.60 7.53
N HIS A 57 3.51 -24.49 8.21
CA HIS A 57 2.53 -23.44 7.92
C HIS A 57 3.12 -22.04 8.11
N GLU A 58 3.86 -21.81 9.19
CA GLU A 58 4.47 -20.50 9.47
C GLU A 58 5.51 -20.14 8.41
N PHE A 59 6.31 -21.12 7.95
CA PHE A 59 7.25 -20.91 6.85
C PHE A 59 6.53 -20.58 5.53
N ILE A 60 5.45 -21.32 5.20
CA ILE A 60 4.64 -21.03 4.02
C ILE A 60 4.09 -19.60 4.09
N PHE A 61 3.55 -19.16 5.23
CA PHE A 61 3.01 -17.80 5.34
C PHE A 61 4.06 -16.70 5.20
N LYS A 62 5.30 -16.96 5.61
CA LYS A 62 6.39 -15.99 5.52
C LYS A 62 7.01 -15.88 4.13
N ASN A 63 7.02 -16.99 3.39
CA ASN A 63 7.82 -17.12 2.16
C ASN A 63 7.01 -17.39 0.90
N TRP A 64 5.70 -17.63 0.99
CA TRP A 64 4.87 -17.94 -0.18
C TRP A 64 4.79 -16.80 -1.21
N LYS A 65 4.84 -15.55 -0.74
CA LYS A 65 4.84 -14.35 -1.58
C LYS A 65 5.73 -13.27 -0.98
N ILE A 66 6.26 -12.39 -1.85
CA ILE A 66 7.04 -11.21 -1.45
C ILE A 66 6.18 -10.30 -0.57
N VAL A 67 4.93 -10.06 -0.98
CA VAL A 67 3.95 -9.29 -0.19
C VAL A 67 3.17 -10.23 0.73
N LYS A 68 3.23 -9.98 2.03
CA LYS A 68 2.59 -10.83 3.05
C LYS A 68 1.08 -10.69 3.02
N VAL A 69 0.39 -11.79 2.68
CA VAL A 69 -1.08 -11.80 2.45
C VAL A 69 -1.88 -12.21 3.69
N ALA A 70 -1.37 -13.09 4.55
CA ALA A 70 -2.13 -13.73 5.62
C ALA A 70 -1.61 -13.37 7.03
N THR A 71 -1.85 -12.13 7.46
CA THR A 71 -1.41 -11.64 8.77
C THR A 71 -2.39 -12.03 9.89
N THR A 72 -3.68 -12.15 9.60
CA THR A 72 -4.71 -12.49 10.61
C THR A 72 -5.00 -13.99 10.70
N LYS A 73 -5.50 -14.44 11.86
CA LYS A 73 -5.89 -15.85 12.07
C LYS A 73 -6.94 -16.33 11.06
N SER A 74 -7.94 -15.49 10.76
CA SER A 74 -9.00 -15.82 9.82
C SER A 74 -8.48 -15.91 8.39
N GLN A 75 -7.59 -15.00 7.98
CA GLN A 75 -6.93 -15.06 6.67
C GLN A 75 -6.04 -16.30 6.51
N ARG A 76 -5.31 -16.69 7.56
CA ARG A 76 -4.49 -17.91 7.54
C ARG A 76 -5.34 -19.18 7.32
N LYS A 77 -6.49 -19.26 7.98
CA LYS A 77 -7.45 -20.37 7.78
C LYS A 77 -8.05 -20.35 6.36
N LEU A 78 -8.43 -19.17 5.89
CA LEU A 78 -8.97 -18.95 4.55
C LEU A 78 -7.98 -19.37 3.47
N PHE A 79 -6.70 -18.99 3.59
CA PHE A 79 -5.65 -19.33 2.64
C PHE A 79 -5.57 -20.84 2.34
N PHE A 80 -5.44 -21.66 3.39
CA PHE A 80 -5.32 -23.12 3.23
C PHE A 80 -6.61 -23.76 2.70
N LYS A 81 -7.77 -23.30 3.17
CA LYS A 81 -9.05 -23.84 2.73
C LYS A 81 -9.39 -23.45 1.29
N LEU A 82 -9.20 -22.19 0.94
CA LEU A 82 -9.48 -21.66 -0.39
C LEU A 82 -8.58 -22.33 -1.43
N LYS A 83 -7.29 -22.50 -1.13
CA LYS A 83 -6.37 -23.23 -2.02
C LYS A 83 -6.74 -24.71 -2.18
N LYS A 84 -7.18 -25.37 -1.10
CA LYS A 84 -7.65 -26.76 -1.16
C LYS A 84 -8.96 -26.90 -1.95
N ALA A 85 -9.87 -25.95 -1.84
CA ALA A 85 -11.09 -25.92 -2.64
C ALA A 85 -10.78 -25.67 -4.13
N LYS A 86 -9.82 -24.77 -4.41
CA LYS A 86 -9.41 -24.38 -5.75
C LYS A 86 -8.51 -25.41 -6.45
N SER A 87 -7.93 -26.40 -5.76
CA SER A 87 -7.10 -27.41 -6.42
C SER A 87 -7.83 -28.22 -7.50
N HIS A 88 -9.17 -28.17 -7.52
CA HIS A 88 -10.02 -28.81 -8.51
C HIS A 88 -10.76 -27.82 -9.44
N ILE A 89 -10.57 -26.51 -9.26
CA ILE A 89 -11.30 -25.46 -9.99
C ILE A 89 -10.28 -24.45 -10.52
N TYR A 90 -10.08 -24.42 -11.83
CA TYR A 90 -9.19 -23.44 -12.49
C TYR A 90 -9.88 -22.09 -12.76
N THR A 91 -11.18 -22.02 -12.56
CA THR A 91 -11.99 -20.81 -12.80
C THR A 91 -11.99 -19.88 -11.58
N SER A 92 -12.14 -18.57 -11.81
CA SER A 92 -12.41 -17.60 -10.76
C SER A 92 -13.69 -17.95 -10.00
N LEU A 93 -13.72 -17.66 -8.70
CA LEU A 93 -14.91 -17.92 -7.89
C LEU A 93 -16.07 -17.01 -8.31
N SER A 94 -17.29 -17.58 -8.36
CA SER A 94 -18.52 -16.80 -8.45
C SER A 94 -18.76 -16.02 -7.15
N ALA A 95 -19.51 -14.92 -7.24
CA ALA A 95 -19.92 -14.13 -6.07
C ALA A 95 -20.65 -14.99 -5.02
N GLU A 96 -21.53 -15.88 -5.47
CA GLU A 96 -22.28 -16.80 -4.59
C GLU A 96 -21.35 -17.77 -3.84
N GLN A 97 -20.34 -18.31 -4.53
CA GLN A 97 -19.36 -19.21 -3.92
C GLN A 97 -18.48 -18.47 -2.90
N ALA A 98 -18.13 -17.21 -3.18
CA ALA A 98 -17.39 -16.39 -2.24
C ALA A 98 -18.19 -16.11 -0.96
N GLU A 99 -19.51 -15.90 -1.07
CA GLU A 99 -20.40 -15.74 0.08
C GLU A 99 -20.55 -17.02 0.90
N GLU A 100 -20.68 -18.18 0.25
CA GLU A 100 -20.75 -19.47 0.95
C GLU A 100 -19.49 -19.74 1.77
N ILE A 101 -18.31 -19.54 1.17
CA ILE A 101 -17.01 -19.69 1.85
C ILE A 101 -16.84 -18.66 2.96
N ALA A 102 -17.32 -17.42 2.75
CA ALA A 102 -17.28 -16.38 3.76
C ALA A 102 -18.10 -16.77 5.01
N ASN A 103 -19.31 -17.29 4.80
CA ASN A 103 -20.19 -17.76 5.87
C ASN A 103 -19.63 -18.96 6.62
N GLU A 104 -19.05 -19.95 5.91
CA GLU A 104 -18.43 -21.12 6.55
C GLU A 104 -17.20 -20.74 7.41
N LEU A 105 -16.49 -19.68 7.03
CA LEU A 105 -15.25 -19.26 7.68
C LEU A 105 -15.41 -18.10 8.65
N GLY A 106 -16.57 -17.45 8.69
CA GLY A 106 -16.82 -16.27 9.50
C GLY A 106 -15.95 -15.07 9.07
N VAL A 107 -15.74 -14.91 7.76
CA VAL A 107 -14.99 -13.79 7.16
C VAL A 107 -15.90 -13.00 6.23
N ARG A 108 -15.48 -11.82 5.77
CA ARG A 108 -16.28 -11.04 4.82
C ARG A 108 -16.08 -11.60 3.41
N PRO A 109 -17.11 -11.59 2.54
CA PRO A 109 -16.96 -11.99 1.13
C PRO A 109 -15.85 -11.23 0.40
N LYS A 110 -15.66 -9.94 0.73
CA LYS A 110 -14.55 -9.13 0.22
C LYS A 110 -13.18 -9.72 0.53
N ASP A 111 -12.99 -10.26 1.74
CA ASP A 111 -11.72 -10.85 2.15
C ASP A 111 -11.46 -12.17 1.40
N VAL A 112 -12.51 -12.90 1.02
CA VAL A 112 -12.43 -14.10 0.17
C VAL A 112 -11.98 -13.73 -1.23
N LEU A 113 -12.62 -12.75 -1.87
CA LEU A 113 -12.25 -12.28 -3.21
C LEU A 113 -10.84 -11.69 -3.26
N GLU A 114 -10.43 -10.94 -2.24
CA GLU A 114 -9.06 -10.42 -2.14
C GLU A 114 -8.03 -11.55 -2.01
N MET A 115 -8.32 -12.56 -1.18
CA MET A 115 -7.46 -13.74 -1.06
C MET A 115 -7.40 -14.56 -2.36
N GLU A 116 -8.53 -14.66 -3.06
CA GLU A 116 -8.68 -15.36 -4.34
C GLU A 116 -7.80 -14.73 -5.41
N SER A 117 -7.93 -13.42 -5.61
CA SER A 117 -7.12 -12.64 -6.55
C SER A 117 -5.63 -12.83 -6.24
N ARG A 118 -5.24 -12.77 -4.96
CA ARG A 118 -3.85 -12.98 -4.55
C ARG A 118 -3.35 -14.41 -4.77
N LEU A 119 -4.22 -15.42 -4.68
CA LEU A 119 -3.86 -16.82 -4.98
C LEU A 119 -3.72 -17.08 -6.48
N GLN A 120 -4.38 -16.30 -7.34
CA GLN A 120 -4.32 -16.44 -8.79
C GLN A 120 -3.01 -15.94 -9.39
N PHE A 121 -2.56 -14.76 -8.98
CA PHE A 121 -1.40 -14.12 -9.58
C PHE A 121 -0.11 -14.54 -8.85
N ASN A 122 0.89 -15.01 -9.58
CA ASN A 122 2.24 -15.20 -9.06
C ASN A 122 3.02 -13.89 -9.08
N ASP A 123 4.06 -13.79 -8.25
CA ASP A 123 4.97 -12.64 -8.29
C ASP A 123 5.78 -12.73 -9.59
N VAL A 124 5.88 -11.62 -10.32
CA VAL A 124 6.57 -11.54 -11.62
C VAL A 124 7.93 -10.86 -11.41
N ALA A 125 8.97 -11.37 -12.04
CA ALA A 125 10.28 -10.72 -12.05
C ALA A 125 10.19 -9.38 -12.78
N PHE A 126 10.87 -8.36 -12.27
CA PHE A 126 10.86 -7.03 -12.87
C PHE A 126 11.64 -6.99 -14.20
N GLU A 127 12.78 -7.68 -14.22
CA GLU A 127 13.66 -7.84 -15.38
C GLU A 127 13.36 -9.20 -16.04
N ALA A 128 13.44 -9.28 -17.37
CA ALA A 128 13.47 -10.57 -18.04
C ALA A 128 14.86 -11.17 -17.89
N THR A 129 14.94 -12.43 -17.48
CA THR A 129 16.08 -13.26 -17.90
C THR A 129 16.02 -13.41 -19.40
N ASP A 130 17.15 -13.21 -20.10
CA ASP A 130 17.31 -13.40 -21.55
C ASP A 130 16.86 -14.80 -21.97
N SER A 131 15.56 -15.00 -22.16
CA SER A 131 14.99 -16.14 -22.85
C SER A 131 14.72 -15.69 -24.28
N ASP A 132 15.18 -16.47 -25.25
CA ASP A 132 15.06 -16.27 -26.72
C ASP A 132 13.61 -16.14 -27.24
N GLU A 133 12.61 -15.99 -26.35
CA GLU A 133 11.23 -15.71 -26.72
C GLU A 133 11.05 -14.21 -26.97
N GLU A 134 11.17 -13.82 -28.25
CA GLU A 134 10.96 -12.45 -28.78
C GLU A 134 9.63 -11.76 -28.38
N ASN A 135 8.71 -12.46 -27.71
CA ASN A 135 7.36 -11.97 -27.38
C ASN A 135 7.09 -11.71 -25.89
N THR A 136 8.04 -11.96 -24.98
CA THR A 136 7.82 -11.70 -23.55
C THR A 136 8.41 -10.35 -23.14
N PHE A 137 7.56 -9.32 -23.06
CA PHE A 137 7.96 -8.00 -22.55
C PHE A 137 8.02 -8.01 -21.02
N ALA A 138 9.22 -7.79 -20.47
CA ALA A 138 9.40 -7.58 -19.04
C ALA A 138 8.71 -6.29 -18.55
N PRO A 139 8.27 -6.25 -17.27
CA PRO A 139 7.73 -5.04 -16.64
C PRO A 139 8.54 -3.78 -16.86
N GLU A 140 9.87 -3.86 -16.82
CA GLU A 140 10.78 -2.72 -17.06
C GLU A 140 10.54 -1.98 -18.38
N ARG A 141 10.04 -2.66 -19.43
CA ARG A 141 9.91 -2.09 -20.78
C ARG A 141 8.59 -1.36 -21.01
N TYR A 142 7.56 -1.64 -20.21
CA TYR A 142 6.24 -1.02 -20.38
C TYR A 142 5.78 -0.22 -19.16
N LEU A 143 6.39 -0.42 -17.99
CA LEU A 143 6.10 0.39 -16.81
C LEU A 143 6.68 1.79 -16.99
N THR A 144 5.81 2.79 -17.08
CA THR A 144 6.17 4.20 -17.11
C THR A 144 6.11 4.80 -15.72
N ASP A 145 6.95 5.80 -15.45
CA ASP A 145 6.83 6.59 -14.23
C ASP A 145 5.61 7.51 -14.34
N ALA A 146 4.62 7.28 -13.48
CA ALA A 146 3.40 8.08 -13.42
C ALA A 146 3.65 9.55 -13.06
N ASN A 147 4.78 9.86 -12.41
CA ASN A 147 5.17 11.22 -12.04
C ASN A 147 6.11 11.88 -13.07
N ALA A 148 6.62 11.13 -14.04
CA ALA A 148 7.47 11.69 -15.07
C ALA A 148 6.64 12.60 -15.98
N GLN A 149 7.00 13.88 -16.00
CA GLN A 149 6.41 14.85 -16.91
C GLN A 149 7.13 14.80 -18.24
N THR A 150 6.37 14.87 -19.33
CA THR A 150 6.98 14.99 -20.66
C THR A 150 7.65 16.37 -20.81
N PRO A 151 8.65 16.52 -21.69
CA PRO A 151 9.26 17.82 -21.96
C PRO A 151 8.23 18.91 -22.34
N GLU A 152 7.19 18.53 -23.07
CA GLU A 152 6.07 19.42 -23.42
C GLU A 152 5.28 19.86 -22.17
N GLN A 153 4.93 18.94 -21.28
CA GLN A 153 4.24 19.25 -20.02
C GLN A 153 5.09 20.15 -19.10
N LEU A 154 6.41 19.95 -19.10
CA LEU A 154 7.36 20.79 -18.37
C LEU A 154 7.40 22.21 -18.93
N LEU A 155 7.39 22.37 -20.25
CA LEU A 155 7.35 23.70 -20.88
C LEU A 155 6.03 24.41 -20.57
N LEU A 156 4.90 23.73 -20.79
CA LEU A 156 3.57 24.27 -20.50
C LEU A 156 3.41 24.68 -19.04
N SER A 157 3.85 23.84 -18.09
CA SER A 157 3.79 24.17 -16.66
C SER A 157 4.69 25.34 -16.29
N ASN A 158 5.89 25.44 -16.88
CA ASN A 158 6.78 26.58 -16.67
C ASN A 158 6.23 27.88 -17.22
N ASP A 159 5.68 27.87 -18.43
CA ASP A 159 5.10 29.07 -19.05
C ASP A 159 3.83 29.50 -18.33
N THR A 160 2.97 28.54 -17.95
CA THR A 160 1.80 28.81 -17.11
C THR A 160 2.21 29.43 -15.78
N ARG A 161 3.24 28.89 -15.12
CA ARG A 161 3.77 29.42 -13.87
C ARG A 161 4.33 30.83 -14.03
N LYS A 162 5.09 31.10 -15.10
CA LYS A 162 5.63 32.44 -15.41
C LYS A 162 4.50 33.44 -15.64
N ASN A 163 3.49 33.07 -16.43
CA ASN A 163 2.34 33.94 -16.70
C ASN A 163 1.55 34.23 -15.42
N GLN A 164 1.26 33.21 -14.61
CA GLN A 164 0.58 33.38 -13.32
C GLN A 164 1.38 34.28 -12.36
N GLN A 165 2.69 34.10 -12.31
CA GLN A 165 3.57 34.93 -11.48
C GLN A 165 3.57 36.39 -11.96
N GLN A 166 3.65 36.63 -13.27
CA GLN A 166 3.57 37.98 -13.84
C GLN A 166 2.22 38.64 -13.57
N GLN A 167 1.12 37.91 -13.75
CA GLN A 167 -0.23 38.38 -13.44
C GLN A 167 -0.37 38.72 -11.95
N LEU A 168 0.17 37.87 -11.06
CA LEU A 168 0.17 38.12 -9.63
C LEU A 168 0.95 39.39 -9.26
N TYR A 169 2.15 39.58 -9.81
CA TYR A 169 2.93 40.81 -9.55
C TYR A 169 2.22 42.06 -10.07
N LYS A 170 1.62 41.98 -11.26
CA LYS A 170 0.82 43.08 -11.81
C LYS A 170 -0.38 43.39 -10.92
N ALA A 171 -1.10 42.37 -10.45
CA ALA A 171 -2.22 42.54 -9.54
C ALA A 171 -1.79 43.13 -8.19
N LEU A 172 -0.66 42.66 -7.63
CA LEU A 172 -0.06 43.19 -6.39
C LEU A 172 0.33 44.66 -6.52
N SER A 173 0.89 45.07 -7.66
CA SER A 173 1.29 46.47 -7.90
C SER A 173 0.10 47.46 -7.97
N ALA A 174 -1.12 46.97 -8.19
CA ALA A 174 -2.33 47.79 -8.21
C ALA A 174 -2.99 47.97 -6.82
N LEU A 175 -2.45 47.35 -5.77
CA LEU A 175 -2.88 47.59 -4.39
C LEU A 175 -2.19 48.82 -3.80
N ASP A 176 -2.85 49.43 -2.83
CA ASP A 176 -2.24 50.46 -1.99
C ASP A 176 -1.13 49.85 -1.12
N GLU A 177 -0.10 50.65 -0.81
CA GLU A 177 1.07 50.22 -0.03
C GLU A 177 0.69 49.58 1.30
N ARG A 178 -0.35 50.10 1.96
CA ARG A 178 -0.84 49.59 3.24
C ARG A 178 -1.47 48.21 3.11
N SER A 179 -2.35 48.00 2.13
CA SER A 179 -2.92 46.67 1.85
C SER A 179 -1.87 45.67 1.37
N LEU A 180 -0.88 46.12 0.60
CA LEU A 180 0.22 45.28 0.11
C LEU A 180 1.09 44.78 1.27
N ASP A 181 1.48 45.63 2.22
CA ASP A 181 2.27 45.22 3.38
C ASP A 181 1.51 44.25 4.30
N ILE A 182 0.19 44.47 4.48
CA ILE A 182 -0.69 43.56 5.24
C ILE A 182 -0.72 42.17 4.58
N LEU A 183 -0.93 42.10 3.26
CA LEU A 183 -0.97 40.83 2.54
C LEU A 183 0.41 40.14 2.50
N GLN A 184 1.48 40.90 2.29
CA GLN A 184 2.84 40.36 2.31
C GLN A 184 3.18 39.73 3.65
N SER A 185 2.87 40.43 4.74
CA SER A 185 3.21 39.96 6.09
C SER A 185 2.33 38.82 6.58
N ARG A 186 1.13 38.62 6.01
CA ARG A 186 0.24 37.48 6.34
C ARG A 186 0.43 36.24 5.45
N TYR A 187 0.76 36.42 4.18
CA TYR A 187 0.74 35.33 3.19
C TYR A 187 2.06 35.05 2.47
N LEU A 188 2.91 36.06 2.26
CA LEU A 188 4.10 35.94 1.40
C LEU A 188 5.42 35.83 2.18
N LYS A 189 5.47 36.27 3.45
CA LYS A 189 6.63 36.06 4.33
C LYS A 189 6.57 34.67 4.99
N GLU A 190 7.76 34.10 5.23
CA GLU A 190 7.89 32.81 5.95
C GLU A 190 7.38 32.94 7.39
N GLU A 191 7.79 33.99 8.10
CA GLU A 191 7.25 34.34 9.42
C GLU A 191 5.98 35.19 9.28
N LYS A 192 4.84 34.54 9.45
CA LYS A 192 3.53 35.16 9.32
C LYS A 192 3.20 35.99 10.56
N THR A 193 2.96 37.29 10.38
CA THR A 193 2.52 38.18 11.45
C THR A 193 1.03 37.99 11.77
N THR A 194 0.66 38.20 13.04
CA THR A 194 -0.75 38.12 13.48
C THR A 194 -1.48 39.44 13.24
N LEU A 195 -2.82 39.38 13.22
CA LEU A 195 -3.66 40.58 13.11
C LEU A 195 -3.39 41.60 14.23
N HIS A 196 -3.08 41.13 15.45
CA HIS A 196 -2.75 42.00 16.58
C HIS A 196 -1.43 42.73 16.36
N THR A 197 -0.38 42.03 15.92
CA THR A 197 0.91 42.68 15.63
C THR A 197 0.83 43.72 14.50
N LEU A 198 -0.05 43.49 13.51
CA LEU A 198 -0.31 44.47 12.45
C LEU A 198 -1.21 45.62 12.93
N ALA A 199 -2.17 45.36 13.82
CA ALA A 199 -3.00 46.36 14.47
C ALA A 199 -2.13 47.35 15.28
N ASP A 200 -1.20 46.83 16.06
CA ASP A 200 -0.24 47.61 16.85
C ASP A 200 0.68 48.46 15.95
N LYS A 201 1.17 47.89 14.84
CA LYS A 201 2.03 48.60 13.86
C LYS A 201 1.32 49.79 13.21
N TYR A 202 0.02 49.68 12.95
CA TYR A 202 -0.77 50.63 12.18
C TYR A 202 -1.72 51.50 13.02
N ASP A 203 -1.65 51.37 14.36
CA ASP A 203 -2.49 52.05 15.34
C ASP A 203 -4.00 51.96 15.01
N VAL A 204 -4.46 50.75 14.69
CA VAL A 204 -5.86 50.46 14.33
C VAL A 204 -6.31 49.15 14.96
N SER A 205 -7.64 48.93 15.07
CA SER A 205 -8.15 47.67 15.62
C SER A 205 -7.82 46.46 14.71
N ALA A 206 -7.67 45.29 15.31
CA ALA A 206 -7.46 44.03 14.58
C ALA A 206 -8.59 43.75 13.56
N GLU A 207 -9.83 44.13 13.88
CA GLU A 207 -10.96 44.00 12.94
C GLU A 207 -10.81 44.93 11.73
N ARG A 208 -10.22 46.13 11.91
CA ARG A 208 -9.95 47.03 10.79
C ARG A 208 -8.88 46.46 9.84
N ILE A 209 -7.83 45.83 10.37
CA ILE A 209 -6.84 45.10 9.54
C ILE A 209 -7.51 43.96 8.77
N ARG A 210 -8.40 43.19 9.43
CA ARG A 210 -9.16 42.11 8.77
C ARG A 210 -10.03 42.61 7.63
N GLN A 211 -10.68 43.77 7.79
CA GLN A 211 -11.47 44.40 6.73
C GLN A 211 -10.60 44.82 5.53
N LEU A 212 -9.44 45.44 5.80
CA LEU A 212 -8.50 45.85 4.75
C LEU A 212 -7.96 44.63 3.98
N GLU A 213 -7.59 43.58 4.69
CA GLU A 213 -7.17 42.30 4.10
C GLU A 213 -8.24 41.69 3.19
N ASN A 214 -9.49 41.60 3.67
CA ASN A 214 -10.60 41.06 2.88
C ASN A 214 -10.85 41.90 1.62
N LYS A 215 -10.80 43.23 1.74
CA LYS A 215 -10.97 44.14 0.61
C LYS A 215 -9.82 44.00 -0.40
N ALA A 216 -8.59 43.88 0.08
CA ALA A 216 -7.40 43.65 -0.72
C ALA A 216 -7.47 42.31 -1.48
N MET A 217 -7.90 41.24 -0.80
CA MET A 217 -8.08 39.91 -1.38
C MET A 217 -9.19 39.89 -2.44
N GLN A 218 -10.30 40.60 -2.21
CA GLN A 218 -11.37 40.77 -3.21
C GLN A 218 -10.86 41.51 -4.45
N LYS A 219 -10.07 42.57 -4.27
CA LYS A 219 -9.46 43.35 -5.38
C LYS A 219 -8.46 42.51 -6.18
N LEU A 220 -7.64 41.70 -5.51
CA LEU A 220 -6.75 40.73 -6.18
C LEU A 220 -7.55 39.73 -7.01
N LYS A 221 -8.63 39.19 -6.45
CA LYS A 221 -9.49 38.21 -7.13
C LYS A 221 -10.19 38.79 -8.35
N SER A 222 -10.63 40.06 -8.31
CA SER A 222 -11.23 40.71 -9.49
C SER A 222 -10.19 40.95 -10.58
N LEU A 223 -9.00 41.46 -10.23
CA LEU A 223 -7.92 41.74 -11.18
C LEU A 223 -7.39 40.46 -11.86
N LEU A 224 -7.33 39.35 -11.13
CA LEU A 224 -6.94 38.05 -11.70
C LEU A 224 -8.05 37.42 -12.54
N LYS A 225 -9.32 37.72 -12.29
CA LYS A 225 -10.46 37.24 -13.10
C LYS A 225 -10.67 38.02 -14.40
N GLU A 226 -10.36 39.30 -14.42
CA GLU A 226 -10.48 40.14 -15.63
C GLU A 226 -9.39 39.85 -16.69
N GLN A 227 -8.35 39.09 -16.34
CA GLN A 227 -7.21 38.78 -17.22
C GLN A 227 -7.23 37.34 -17.76
N VAL A 228 -8.30 36.57 -17.49
CA VAL A 228 -8.58 35.24 -18.05
C VAL A 228 -9.69 35.38 -19.08
#